data_AF-A0A1M6QPT2-F1
#
_entry.id   AF-A0A1M6QPT2-F1
#
_cell.length_a   1.000
_cell.length_b   1.000
_cell.length_c   1.000
_cell.angle_alpha   90.00
_cell.angle_beta   90.00
_cell.angle_gamma   90.00
#
_symmetry.space_group_name_H-M   'P 1'
#
loop_
_entity.id
_entity.type
_entity.pdbx_description
1 polymer ?
#
loop_
_entity_poly.entity_id
_entity_poly.type
_entity_poly.pdbx_seq_one_letter_code
_entity_poly.pdbx_strand_id
1 'polypeptide(L)'
;MYKKLMSKKFFEDNPYMENSVQRFIYSTLLYEELEDLANEITIKQGLLSDERLEHITREKELIQSEQNPEEIFQLLRKKTEMINRRLLVKKALAFEEVILPMVVDKLMRSYHDIFIENSIELLAKSNKNYSSLLMEKYTEIRSPYVQSLVCLILGFRGEEKIIPWMVDRFYEMKKLYPDESYDQGPLLALHELNSRFYGK
;
A
#
# COMPACT_ATOMS: atom_id res chain seq x y z
N MET A 1 -21.37 -15.16 1.18
CA MET A 1 -21.45 -16.13 2.31
C MET A 1 -21.13 -15.50 3.67
N TYR A 2 -20.20 -14.54 3.73
CA TYR A 2 -19.67 -14.00 5.00
C TYR A 2 -20.27 -12.67 5.46
N LYS A 3 -21.33 -12.17 4.79
CA LYS A 3 -21.97 -10.87 5.08
C LYS A 3 -22.35 -10.66 6.56
N LYS A 4 -22.68 -11.72 7.30
CA LYS A 4 -23.00 -11.63 8.73
C LYS A 4 -21.82 -11.14 9.59
N LEU A 5 -20.58 -11.43 9.17
CA LEU A 5 -19.36 -10.98 9.85
C LEU A 5 -19.07 -9.49 9.62
N MET A 6 -19.51 -8.95 8.48
CA MET A 6 -19.36 -7.55 8.09
C MET A 6 -20.72 -6.84 8.10
N SER A 7 -21.46 -7.00 9.20
CA SER A 7 -22.76 -6.36 9.37
C SER A 7 -22.60 -4.83 9.48
N LYS A 8 -23.69 -4.08 9.23
CA LYS A 8 -23.70 -2.64 9.47
C LYS A 8 -23.26 -2.30 10.90
N LYS A 9 -23.77 -3.08 11.87
CA LYS A 9 -23.39 -2.95 13.28
C LYS A 9 -21.90 -3.17 13.53
N PHE A 10 -21.25 -4.11 12.83
CA PHE A 10 -19.81 -4.33 12.96
C PHE A 10 -19.01 -3.05 12.65
N PHE A 11 -19.34 -2.37 11.55
CA PHE A 11 -18.67 -1.13 11.15
C PHE A 11 -19.08 0.08 12.00
N GLU A 12 -20.33 0.14 12.47
CA GLU A 12 -20.77 1.16 13.43
C GLU A 12 -20.04 1.03 14.78
N ASP A 13 -19.83 -0.19 15.26
CA ASP A 13 -19.11 -0.49 16.51
C ASP A 13 -17.57 -0.35 16.35
N ASN A 14 -17.07 -0.33 15.10
CA ASN A 14 -15.64 -0.25 14.78
C ASN A 14 -15.41 0.79 13.66
N PRO A 15 -15.57 2.09 13.95
CA PRO A 15 -15.24 3.12 12.97
C PRO A 15 -13.74 3.14 12.70
N TYR A 16 -13.35 3.28 11.44
CA TYR A 16 -11.95 3.49 11.10
C TYR A 16 -11.52 4.93 11.44
N MET A 17 -10.23 5.11 11.68
CA MET A 17 -9.62 6.40 11.97
C MET A 17 -9.38 7.19 10.68
N GLU A 18 -9.95 8.40 10.58
CA GLU A 18 -9.72 9.28 9.43
C GLU A 18 -8.26 9.74 9.32
N ASN A 19 -7.56 9.88 10.45
CA ASN A 19 -6.15 10.28 10.51
C ASN A 19 -5.27 9.11 10.93
N SER A 20 -4.99 8.20 10.01
CA SER A 20 -4.01 7.12 10.18
C SER A 20 -3.19 6.92 8.90
N VAL A 21 -1.99 6.36 9.04
CA VAL A 21 -1.13 6.07 7.88
C VAL A 21 -1.79 5.02 6.97
N GLN A 22 -2.48 4.04 7.56
CA GLN A 22 -3.26 3.02 6.87
C GLN A 22 -4.38 3.66 6.05
N ARG A 23 -5.09 4.66 6.60
CA ARG A 23 -6.13 5.40 5.89
C ARG A 23 -5.56 6.22 4.73
N PHE A 24 -4.39 6.84 4.93
CA PHE A 24 -3.70 7.56 3.87
C PHE A 24 -3.33 6.62 2.71
N ILE A 25 -2.64 5.51 3.00
CA ILE A 25 -2.25 4.51 1.99
C ILE A 25 -3.49 3.88 1.33
N TYR A 26 -4.52 3.53 2.09
CA TYR A 26 -5.78 3.05 1.52
C TYR A 26 -6.36 4.05 0.49
N SER A 27 -6.31 5.34 0.80
CA SER A 27 -6.84 6.38 -0.09
C SER A 27 -6.01 6.52 -1.38
N THR A 28 -4.67 6.37 -1.31
CA THR A 28 -3.82 6.40 -2.51
C THR A 28 -3.97 5.14 -3.38
N LEU A 29 -4.37 4.01 -2.78
CA LEU A 29 -4.75 2.81 -3.51
C LEU A 29 -6.13 2.93 -4.16
N LEU A 30 -7.10 3.50 -3.45
CA LEU A 30 -8.48 3.64 -3.91
C LEU A 30 -8.63 4.67 -5.04
N TYR A 31 -7.95 5.81 -4.90
CA TYR A 31 -8.07 6.93 -5.84
C TYR A 31 -6.82 7.03 -6.68
N GLU A 32 -6.81 6.28 -7.79
CA GLU A 32 -5.63 6.18 -8.63
C GLU A 32 -5.08 7.54 -9.07
N GLU A 33 -5.90 8.55 -9.35
CA GLU A 33 -5.44 9.85 -9.87
C GLU A 33 -5.08 10.90 -8.80
N LEU A 34 -5.35 10.61 -7.52
CA LEU A 34 -5.22 11.59 -6.43
C LEU A 34 -3.81 12.17 -6.32
N GLU A 35 -2.78 11.31 -6.38
CA GLU A 35 -1.39 11.74 -6.31
C GLU A 35 -0.96 12.59 -7.53
N ASP A 36 -1.42 12.24 -8.73
CA ASP A 36 -1.06 12.98 -9.95
C ASP A 36 -1.64 14.40 -9.90
N LEU A 37 -2.89 14.53 -9.45
CA LEU A 37 -3.54 15.83 -9.28
C LEU A 37 -2.87 16.68 -8.19
N ALA A 38 -2.54 16.07 -7.04
CA ALA A 38 -1.85 16.78 -5.96
C ALA A 38 -0.46 17.27 -6.39
N ASN A 39 0.27 16.44 -7.14
CA ASN A 39 1.59 16.79 -7.69
C ASN A 39 1.48 17.94 -8.70
N GLU A 40 0.50 17.87 -9.61
CA GLU A 40 0.24 18.92 -10.60
C GLU A 40 -0.07 20.26 -9.94
N ILE A 41 -0.96 20.28 -8.94
CA ILE A 41 -1.29 21.50 -8.18
C ILE A 41 -0.03 22.05 -7.49
N THR A 42 0.75 21.19 -6.85
CA THR A 42 1.97 21.60 -6.12
C THR A 42 2.97 22.31 -7.04
N ILE A 43 3.18 21.77 -8.24
CA ILE A 43 4.08 22.36 -9.24
C ILE A 43 3.48 23.66 -9.80
N LYS A 44 2.21 23.66 -10.21
CA LYS A 44 1.55 24.81 -10.86
C LYS A 44 1.42 26.02 -9.93
N GLN A 45 1.20 25.79 -8.64
CA GLN A 45 1.04 26.85 -7.65
C GLN A 45 2.39 27.45 -7.19
N GLY A 46 3.52 26.98 -7.73
CA GLY A 46 4.84 27.51 -7.37
C GLY A 46 5.18 27.32 -5.90
N LEU A 47 4.66 26.25 -5.27
CA LEU A 47 4.88 25.97 -3.84
C LEU A 47 6.27 25.39 -3.54
N LEU A 48 7.14 25.31 -4.55
CA LEU A 48 8.45 24.67 -4.51
C LEU A 48 9.54 25.69 -4.81
N SER A 49 10.68 25.58 -4.13
CA SER A 49 11.87 26.34 -4.48
C SER A 49 12.48 25.86 -5.81
N ASP A 50 13.20 26.75 -6.49
CA ASP A 50 13.89 26.42 -7.74
C ASP A 50 14.88 25.25 -7.58
N GLU A 51 15.62 25.22 -6.46
CA GLU A 51 16.54 24.12 -6.12
C GLU A 51 15.80 22.78 -6.01
N ARG A 52 14.62 22.78 -5.38
CA ARG A 52 13.81 21.57 -5.23
C ARG A 52 13.23 21.12 -6.57
N LEU A 53 12.80 22.07 -7.41
CA LEU A 53 12.32 21.78 -8.77
C LEU A 53 13.42 21.15 -9.64
N GLU A 54 14.66 21.66 -9.53
CA GLU A 54 15.80 21.10 -10.23
C GLU A 54 16.09 19.66 -9.75
N HIS A 55 16.04 19.42 -8.44
CA HIS A 55 16.19 18.08 -7.87
C HIS A 55 15.11 17.11 -8.37
N ILE A 56 13.83 17.53 -8.35
CA ILE A 56 12.70 16.75 -8.87
C ILE A 56 12.92 16.39 -10.34
N THR A 57 13.38 17.35 -11.15
CA THR A 57 13.58 17.15 -12.59
C THR A 57 14.71 16.15 -12.87
N ARG A 58 15.85 16.30 -12.20
CA ARG A 58 16.98 15.36 -12.33
C ARG A 58 16.61 13.96 -11.89
N GLU A 59 15.90 13.82 -10.77
CA GLU A 59 15.44 12.51 -10.29
C GLU A 59 14.44 11.87 -11.27
N LYS A 60 13.54 12.66 -11.84
CA LYS A 60 12.60 12.20 -12.87
C LYS A 60 13.33 11.64 -14.10
N GLU A 61 14.33 12.35 -14.61
CA GLU A 61 15.15 11.91 -15.75
C GLU A 61 15.89 10.60 -15.44
N LEU A 62 16.43 10.47 -14.22
CA LEU A 62 17.09 9.25 -13.75
C LEU A 62 16.11 8.06 -13.73
N ILE A 63 14.91 8.23 -13.17
CA ILE A 63 13.89 7.17 -13.12
C ILE A 63 13.46 6.74 -14.54
N GLN A 64 13.27 7.71 -15.44
CA GLN A 64 12.80 7.43 -16.80
C GLN A 64 13.85 6.69 -17.63
N SER A 65 15.12 7.10 -17.52
CA SER A 65 16.23 6.56 -18.30
C SER A 65 16.69 5.19 -17.82
N GLU A 66 16.57 4.87 -16.52
CA GLU A 66 17.03 3.59 -15.96
C GLU A 66 16.33 2.39 -16.63
N GLN A 67 17.07 1.36 -17.04
CA GLN A 67 16.51 0.15 -17.66
C GLN A 67 16.89 -1.12 -16.90
N ASN A 68 17.75 -1.02 -15.89
CA ASN A 68 18.18 -2.11 -15.06
C ASN A 68 17.17 -2.32 -13.90
N PRO A 69 16.44 -3.45 -13.86
CA PRO A 69 15.47 -3.75 -12.81
C PRO A 69 16.07 -3.72 -11.40
N GLU A 70 17.33 -4.15 -11.24
CA GLU A 70 18.03 -4.16 -9.97
C GLU A 70 18.30 -2.74 -9.46
N GLU A 71 18.62 -1.80 -10.35
CA GLU A 71 18.81 -0.38 -10.00
C GLU A 71 17.47 0.29 -9.70
N ILE A 72 16.41 -0.02 -10.46
CA ILE A 72 15.04 0.43 -10.16
C ILE A 72 14.64 -0.08 -8.77
N PHE A 73 14.96 -1.32 -8.43
CA PHE A 73 14.72 -1.87 -7.10
C PHE A 73 15.52 -1.12 -6.02
N GLN A 74 16.76 -0.67 -6.30
CA GLN A 74 17.48 0.20 -5.37
C GLN A 74 16.78 1.55 -5.19
N LEU A 75 16.22 2.14 -6.25
CA LEU A 75 15.48 3.39 -6.16
C LEU A 75 14.25 3.28 -5.26
N LEU A 76 13.52 2.16 -5.30
CA LEU A 76 12.37 1.89 -4.40
C LEU A 76 12.74 1.95 -2.92
N ARG A 77 14.02 1.78 -2.58
CA ARG A 77 14.56 1.77 -1.22
C ARG A 77 15.14 3.12 -0.80
N LYS A 78 15.40 4.03 -1.73
CA LYS A 78 16.01 5.34 -1.45
C LYS A 78 14.92 6.36 -1.15
N LYS A 79 15.29 7.42 -0.45
CA LYS A 79 14.42 8.59 -0.33
C LYS A 79 14.30 9.24 -1.70
N THR A 80 13.09 9.29 -2.23
CA THR A 80 12.76 9.96 -3.49
C THR A 80 11.86 11.16 -3.24
N GLU A 81 11.79 12.09 -4.19
CA GLU A 81 10.78 13.14 -4.12
C GLU A 81 9.39 12.52 -4.22
N MET A 82 8.49 12.97 -3.34
CA MET A 82 7.10 12.46 -3.31
C MET A 82 6.41 12.66 -4.67
N ILE A 83 6.74 13.75 -5.37
CA ILE A 83 6.23 14.08 -6.71
C ILE A 83 6.61 13.01 -7.75
N ASN A 84 7.75 12.35 -7.58
CA ASN A 84 8.25 11.31 -8.49
C ASN A 84 7.92 9.89 -8.03
N ARG A 85 7.34 9.71 -6.84
CA ARG A 85 7.05 8.39 -6.26
C ARG A 85 6.21 7.54 -7.21
N ARG A 86 5.12 8.09 -7.74
CA ARG A 86 4.26 7.35 -8.67
C ARG A 86 4.95 7.03 -10.00
N LEU A 87 5.80 7.93 -10.49
CA LEU A 87 6.61 7.68 -11.68
C LEU A 87 7.54 6.47 -11.45
N LEU A 88 8.18 6.41 -10.29
CA LEU A 88 9.02 5.27 -9.91
C LEU A 88 8.21 3.97 -9.79
N VAL A 89 7.03 4.00 -9.18
CA VAL A 89 6.14 2.83 -9.11
C VAL A 89 5.73 2.36 -10.51
N LYS A 90 5.28 3.26 -11.39
CA LYS A 90 4.94 2.93 -12.79
C LYS A 90 6.14 2.32 -13.52
N LYS A 91 7.35 2.87 -13.30
CA LYS A 91 8.58 2.35 -13.88
C LYS A 91 8.88 0.94 -13.39
N ALA A 92 8.75 0.68 -12.09
CA ALA A 92 8.97 -0.64 -11.51
C ALA A 92 7.93 -1.68 -11.99
N LEU A 93 6.66 -1.29 -12.19
CA LEU A 93 5.63 -2.17 -12.74
C LEU A 93 5.95 -2.63 -14.18
N ALA A 94 6.67 -1.82 -14.97
CA ALA A 94 7.10 -2.24 -16.31
C ALA A 94 8.10 -3.42 -16.29
N PHE A 95 8.68 -3.73 -15.13
CA PHE A 95 9.62 -4.84 -14.91
C PHE A 95 9.11 -5.80 -13.82
N GLU A 96 7.78 -5.91 -13.66
CA GLU A 96 7.17 -6.59 -12.51
C GLU A 96 7.56 -8.07 -12.36
N GLU A 97 7.85 -8.78 -13.46
CA GLU A 97 8.29 -10.18 -13.42
C GLU A 97 9.61 -10.38 -12.66
N VAL A 98 10.50 -9.39 -12.72
CA VAL A 98 11.80 -9.41 -12.02
C VAL A 98 11.68 -8.73 -10.65
N ILE A 99 11.00 -7.58 -10.59
CA ILE A 99 10.98 -6.74 -9.39
C ILE A 99 10.09 -7.30 -8.28
N LEU A 100 8.91 -7.85 -8.60
CA LEU A 100 7.96 -8.26 -7.56
C LEU A 100 8.48 -9.40 -6.66
N PRO A 101 9.17 -10.44 -7.18
CA PRO A 101 9.82 -11.42 -6.31
C PRO A 101 10.82 -10.80 -5.32
N MET A 102 11.63 -9.84 -5.76
CA MET A 102 12.59 -9.12 -4.91
C MET A 102 11.86 -8.26 -3.86
N VAL A 103 10.78 -7.61 -4.26
CA VAL A 103 9.91 -6.82 -3.37
C VAL A 103 9.32 -7.69 -2.28
N VAL A 104 8.75 -8.84 -2.62
CA VAL A 104 8.15 -9.75 -1.63
C VAL A 104 9.20 -10.25 -0.64
N ASP A 105 10.35 -10.79 -1.08
CA ASP A 105 11.38 -11.31 -0.16
C ASP A 105 11.87 -10.22 0.81
N LYS A 106 12.09 -9.01 0.29
CA LYS A 106 12.57 -7.89 1.10
C LYS A 106 11.50 -7.35 2.06
N LEU A 107 10.24 -7.25 1.61
CA LEU A 107 9.13 -6.71 2.39
C LEU A 107 8.91 -7.50 3.68
N MET A 108 9.01 -8.83 3.64
CA MET A 108 8.81 -9.69 4.82
C MET A 108 9.74 -9.33 6.00
N ARG A 109 10.90 -8.72 5.71
CA ARG A 109 11.94 -8.40 6.69
C ARG A 109 12.18 -6.90 6.85
N SER A 110 11.34 -6.06 6.26
CA SER A 110 11.58 -4.61 6.20
C SER A 110 11.03 -3.87 7.42
N TYR A 111 11.79 -2.86 7.86
CA TYR A 111 11.37 -1.79 8.76
C TYR A 111 11.65 -0.41 8.13
N HIS A 112 11.85 -0.37 6.81
CA HIS A 112 12.18 0.85 6.08
C HIS A 112 10.92 1.40 5.41
N ASP A 113 10.30 2.40 6.03
CA ASP A 113 8.96 2.90 5.69
C ASP A 113 8.79 3.21 4.20
N ILE A 114 9.75 3.95 3.62
CA ILE A 114 9.71 4.30 2.18
C ILE A 114 9.63 3.05 1.30
N PHE A 115 10.42 2.02 1.64
CA PHE A 115 10.40 0.78 0.86
C PHE A 115 9.09 0.02 1.07
N ILE A 116 8.58 0.01 2.30
CA ILE A 116 7.31 -0.64 2.64
C ILE A 116 6.19 -0.01 1.80
N GLU A 117 6.02 1.31 1.84
CA GLU A 117 4.93 2.01 1.15
C GLU A 117 5.00 1.83 -0.37
N ASN A 118 6.20 1.91 -0.96
CA ASN A 118 6.39 1.62 -2.38
C ASN A 118 6.03 0.16 -2.73
N SER A 119 6.40 -0.79 -1.86
CA SER A 119 6.09 -2.21 -2.04
C SER A 119 4.59 -2.49 -1.99
N ILE A 120 3.88 -1.84 -1.06
CA ILE A 120 2.43 -1.99 -0.91
C ILE A 120 1.71 -1.53 -2.16
N GLU A 121 2.09 -0.37 -2.71
CA GLU A 121 1.50 0.14 -3.94
C GLU A 121 1.82 -0.75 -5.15
N LEU A 122 3.06 -1.21 -5.29
CA LEU A 122 3.45 -2.13 -6.36
C LEU A 122 2.62 -3.42 -6.34
N LEU A 123 2.52 -4.06 -5.18
CA LEU A 123 1.78 -5.31 -5.04
C LEU A 123 0.27 -5.08 -5.27
N ALA A 124 -0.27 -3.96 -4.80
CA ALA A 124 -1.67 -3.60 -5.02
C ALA A 124 -1.99 -3.32 -6.50
N LYS A 125 -1.06 -2.74 -7.27
CA LYS A 125 -1.27 -2.30 -8.67
C LYS A 125 -0.71 -3.23 -9.74
N SER A 126 0.06 -4.25 -9.36
CA SER A 126 0.63 -5.24 -10.29
C SER A 126 -0.41 -6.03 -11.09
N ASN A 127 -0.04 -6.59 -12.25
CA ASN A 127 -0.96 -7.48 -12.96
C ASN A 127 -1.09 -8.82 -12.23
N LYS A 128 0.01 -9.33 -11.67
CA LYS A 128 0.03 -10.61 -10.96
C LYS A 128 -0.55 -10.51 -9.56
N ASN A 129 -1.50 -11.38 -9.21
CA ASN A 129 -2.09 -11.39 -7.87
C ASN A 129 -1.23 -12.18 -6.88
N TYR A 130 -0.59 -11.47 -5.94
CA TYR A 130 0.23 -12.06 -4.87
C TYR A 130 -0.54 -12.38 -3.59
N SER A 131 -1.88 -12.21 -3.56
CA SER A 131 -2.68 -12.36 -2.33
C SER A 131 -2.48 -13.72 -1.63
N SER A 132 -2.48 -14.83 -2.38
CA SER A 132 -2.28 -16.16 -1.80
C SER A 132 -0.92 -16.31 -1.12
N LEU A 133 0.15 -15.83 -1.76
CA LEU A 133 1.50 -15.88 -1.21
C LEU A 133 1.63 -14.99 0.03
N LEU A 134 1.06 -13.79 -0.01
CA LEU A 134 1.07 -12.84 1.11
C LEU A 134 0.31 -13.39 2.32
N MET A 135 -0.80 -14.10 2.10
CA MET A 135 -1.52 -14.78 3.18
C MET A 135 -0.73 -15.94 3.77
N GLU A 136 -0.11 -16.78 2.92
CA GLU A 136 0.71 -17.91 3.35
C GLU A 136 1.87 -17.45 4.25
N LYS A 137 2.55 -16.38 3.83
CA LYS A 137 3.74 -15.84 4.51
C LYS A 137 3.44 -14.80 5.58
N TYR A 138 2.17 -14.53 5.87
CA TYR A 138 1.79 -13.41 6.73
C TYR A 138 2.45 -13.46 8.12
N THR A 139 2.55 -14.64 8.70
CA THR A 139 3.16 -14.85 10.03
C THR A 139 4.68 -14.72 10.02
N GLU A 140 5.33 -14.76 8.86
CA GLU A 140 6.77 -14.53 8.69
C GLU A 140 7.13 -13.03 8.66
N ILE A 141 6.13 -12.15 8.46
CA ILE A 141 6.33 -10.71 8.40
C ILE A 141 6.74 -10.20 9.78
N ARG A 142 7.94 -9.60 9.85
CA ARG A 142 8.53 -9.17 11.13
C ARG A 142 7.92 -7.89 11.70
N SER A 143 7.43 -7.01 10.85
CA SER A 143 6.91 -5.70 11.23
C SER A 143 5.37 -5.74 11.32
N PRO A 144 4.77 -5.41 12.48
CA PRO A 144 3.32 -5.29 12.61
C PRO A 144 2.73 -4.22 11.68
N TYR A 145 3.49 -3.17 11.39
CA TYR A 145 3.13 -2.17 10.39
C TYR A 145 3.01 -2.77 8.99
N VAL A 146 3.98 -3.61 8.59
CA VAL A 146 3.90 -4.32 7.29
C VAL A 146 2.72 -5.29 7.29
N GLN A 147 2.48 -6.02 8.39
CA GLN A 147 1.32 -6.90 8.52
C GLN A 147 0.01 -6.12 8.32
N SER A 148 -0.10 -4.94 8.93
CA SER A 148 -1.25 -4.04 8.78
C SER A 148 -1.44 -3.62 7.33
N LEU A 149 -0.37 -3.20 6.64
CA LEU A 149 -0.49 -2.73 5.26
C LEU A 149 -0.69 -3.85 4.24
N VAL A 150 -0.16 -5.05 4.50
CA VAL A 150 -0.44 -6.23 3.66
C VAL A 150 -1.94 -6.56 3.67
N CYS A 151 -2.64 -6.33 4.80
CA CYS A 151 -4.09 -6.48 4.83
C CYS A 151 -4.80 -5.57 3.80
N LEU A 152 -4.29 -4.36 3.54
CA LEU A 152 -4.86 -3.48 2.51
C LEU A 152 -4.76 -4.12 1.11
N ILE A 153 -3.60 -4.68 0.75
CA ILE A 153 -3.43 -5.40 -0.53
C ILE A 153 -4.47 -6.52 -0.65
N LEU A 154 -4.62 -7.30 0.43
CA LEU A 154 -5.58 -8.40 0.48
C LEU A 154 -7.03 -7.90 0.39
N GLY A 155 -7.35 -6.74 0.94
CA GLY A 155 -8.65 -6.09 0.80
C GLY A 155 -8.99 -5.77 -0.66
N PHE A 156 -8.06 -5.17 -1.40
CA PHE A 156 -8.25 -4.81 -2.81
C PHE A 156 -8.19 -6.00 -3.77
N ARG A 157 -7.33 -7.00 -3.49
CA ARG A 157 -6.99 -8.06 -4.46
C ARG A 157 -7.45 -9.46 -4.08
N GLY A 158 -7.77 -9.68 -2.82
CA GLY A 158 -8.14 -10.99 -2.31
C GLY A 158 -9.57 -11.40 -2.66
N GLU A 159 -9.86 -12.68 -2.44
CA GLU A 159 -11.15 -13.31 -2.67
C GLU A 159 -12.09 -13.17 -1.46
N GLU A 160 -13.40 -13.34 -1.67
CA GLU A 160 -14.41 -13.28 -0.60
C GLU A 160 -14.10 -14.22 0.59
N LYS A 161 -13.46 -15.37 0.33
CA LYS A 161 -13.14 -16.38 1.36
C LYS A 161 -12.17 -15.91 2.44
N ILE A 162 -11.47 -14.79 2.24
CA ILE A 162 -10.50 -14.28 3.21
C ILE A 162 -11.16 -13.50 4.35
N ILE A 163 -12.44 -13.14 4.22
CA ILE A 163 -13.14 -12.27 5.18
C ILE A 163 -13.01 -12.78 6.63
N PRO A 164 -13.25 -14.07 6.95
CA PRO A 164 -13.09 -14.55 8.33
C PRO A 164 -11.66 -14.34 8.86
N TRP A 165 -10.65 -14.67 8.05
CA TRP A 165 -9.26 -14.47 8.41
C TRP A 165 -8.93 -12.98 8.63
N MET A 166 -9.51 -12.09 7.82
CA MET A 166 -9.31 -10.63 7.97
C MET A 166 -9.94 -10.09 9.26
N VAL A 167 -11.10 -10.60 9.67
CA VAL A 167 -11.73 -10.27 10.95
C VAL A 167 -10.85 -10.72 12.12
N ASP A 168 -10.26 -11.92 12.05
CA ASP A 168 -9.35 -12.41 13.08
C ASP A 168 -8.12 -11.49 13.21
N ARG A 169 -7.53 -11.06 12.08
CA ARG A 169 -6.40 -10.13 12.06
C ARG A 169 -6.74 -8.78 12.67
N PHE A 170 -7.95 -8.25 12.39
CA PHE A 170 -8.42 -7.01 13.00
C PHE A 170 -8.44 -7.10 14.53
N TYR A 171 -9.10 -8.12 15.10
CA TYR A 171 -9.17 -8.27 16.56
C TYR A 171 -7.82 -8.60 17.19
N GLU A 172 -6.98 -9.39 16.53
CA GLU A 172 -5.64 -9.70 16.98
C GLU A 172 -4.77 -8.44 17.08
N MET A 173 -4.71 -7.63 16.03
CA MET A 173 -3.92 -6.39 16.01
C MET A 173 -4.41 -5.39 17.05
N LYS A 174 -5.74 -5.21 17.16
CA LYS A 174 -6.36 -4.34 18.15
C LYS A 174 -6.03 -4.76 19.59
N LYS A 175 -5.88 -6.06 19.84
CA LYS A 175 -5.51 -6.62 21.15
C LYS A 175 -4.01 -6.52 21.42
N LEU A 176 -3.16 -6.82 20.44
CA LEU A 176 -1.71 -6.87 20.62
C LEU A 176 -1.07 -5.48 20.65
N TYR A 177 -1.65 -4.53 19.91
CA TYR A 177 -1.11 -3.18 19.75
C TYR A 177 -2.19 -2.11 20.02
N PRO A 178 -2.72 -2.02 21.25
CA PRO A 178 -3.86 -1.15 21.57
C PRO A 178 -3.54 0.35 21.44
N ASP A 179 -2.26 0.72 21.53
CA ASP A 179 -1.80 2.12 21.44
C ASP A 179 -1.36 2.50 20.01
N GLU A 180 -1.41 1.55 19.07
CA GLU A 180 -1.03 1.74 17.67
C GLU A 180 -2.27 1.65 16.76
N SER A 181 -2.14 2.13 15.53
CA SER A 181 -3.20 2.09 14.51
C SER A 181 -3.13 0.87 13.58
N TYR A 182 -2.41 -0.19 13.97
CA TYR A 182 -2.21 -1.35 13.09
C TYR A 182 -3.49 -2.14 12.79
N ASP A 183 -4.50 -2.06 13.65
CA ASP A 183 -5.83 -2.63 13.38
C ASP A 183 -6.56 -1.94 12.22
N GLN A 184 -6.18 -0.70 11.87
CA GLN A 184 -6.78 0.05 10.78
C GLN A 184 -6.54 -0.60 9.42
N GLY A 185 -5.42 -1.29 9.23
CA GLY A 185 -5.12 -2.04 8.00
C GLY A 185 -6.19 -3.09 7.67
N PRO A 186 -6.39 -4.11 8.52
CA PRO A 186 -7.44 -5.09 8.32
C PRO A 186 -8.85 -4.50 8.39
N LEU A 187 -9.11 -3.45 9.19
CA LEU A 187 -10.43 -2.81 9.22
C LEU A 187 -10.78 -2.16 7.87
N LEU A 188 -9.89 -1.37 7.29
CA LEU A 188 -10.07 -0.77 5.97
C LEU A 188 -10.18 -1.83 4.87
N ALA A 189 -9.42 -2.92 4.99
CA ALA A 189 -9.55 -4.05 4.08
C ALA A 189 -10.93 -4.72 4.16
N LEU A 190 -11.55 -4.80 5.35
CA LEU A 190 -12.92 -5.29 5.51
C LEU A 190 -13.95 -4.33 4.86
N HIS A 191 -13.74 -3.02 4.94
CA HIS A 191 -14.56 -2.05 4.20
C HIS A 191 -14.49 -2.29 2.68
N GLU A 192 -13.28 -2.50 2.15
CA GLU A 192 -13.05 -2.78 0.73
C GLU A 192 -13.71 -4.10 0.30
N LEU A 193 -13.50 -5.18 1.05
CA LEU A 193 -14.12 -6.48 0.78
C LEU A 193 -15.65 -6.40 0.85
N ASN A 194 -16.20 -5.64 1.81
CA ASN A 194 -17.63 -5.42 1.89
C ASN A 194 -18.17 -4.65 0.69
N SER A 195 -17.47 -3.60 0.24
CA SER A 195 -17.81 -2.85 -0.97
C SER A 195 -17.80 -3.75 -2.20
N ARG A 196 -16.71 -4.50 -2.42
CA ARG A 196 -16.50 -5.36 -3.60
C ARG A 196 -17.50 -6.51 -3.72
N PHE A 197 -17.88 -7.14 -2.61
CA PHE A 197 -18.69 -8.37 -2.63
C PHE A 197 -20.14 -8.17 -2.19
N TYR A 198 -20.44 -7.12 -1.42
CA TYR A 198 -21.77 -6.88 -0.85
C TYR A 198 -22.29 -5.45 -1.03
N GLY A 199 -21.47 -4.56 -1.59
CA GLY A 199 -21.90 -3.24 -2.02
C GLY A 199 -23.03 -3.38 -3.03
N LYS A 200 -24.10 -2.61 -2.80
CA LYS A 200 -25.18 -2.38 -3.75
C LYS A 200 -25.15 -0.92 -4.12
#